data_AF-A0A940X0Q5-F1
#
_entry.id   AF-A0A940X0Q5-F1
#
_cell.length_a   1.000
_cell.length_b   1.000
_cell.length_c   1.000
_cell.angle_alpha   90.00
_cell.angle_beta   90.00
_cell.angle_gamma   90.00
#
_symmetry.space_group_name_H-M   'P 1'
#
loop_
_entity.id
_entity.type
_entity.pdbx_description
1 polymer ?
#
loop_
_entity_poly.entity_id
_entity_poly.type
_entity_poly.pdbx_seq_one_letter_code
_entity_poly.pdbx_strand_id
1 'polypeptide(L)' 'MFVGRVLYILGLIFVFFSTTLLIMTFFNSQDILFPAFGLLNGFIAMGIGELVINLNHRKREESKK' A
#
# COMPACT_ATOMS: atom_id res chain seq x y z
N MET A 1 4.12 16.29 0.59
CA MET A 1 2.74 15.87 0.96
C MET A 1 2.01 15.08 -0.11
N PHE A 2 2.00 15.50 -1.39
CA PHE A 2 1.21 14.83 -2.44
C PHE A 2 1.69 13.40 -2.76
N VAL A 3 2.98 13.21 -3.01
CA VAL A 3 3.56 11.91 -3.43
C VAL A 3 3.29 10.80 -2.41
N GLY A 4 3.52 11.06 -1.12
CA GLY A 4 3.27 10.06 -0.07
C GLY A 4 1.79 9.69 0.07
N ARG A 5 0.87 10.66 -0.06
CA ARG A 5 -0.58 10.39 -0.05
C ARG A 5 -1.02 9.59 -1.27
N VAL A 6 -0.48 9.89 -2.46
CA VAL A 6 -0.79 9.15 -3.69
C VAL A 6 -0.31 7.70 -3.58
N LEU A 7 0.93 7.48 -3.11
CA LEU A 7 1.47 6.13 -2.88
C LEU A 7 0.64 5.33 -1.87
N TYR A 8 0.23 5.97 -0.77
CA TYR A 8 -0.61 5.33 0.23
C TYR A 8 -1.98 4.93 -0.32
N ILE A 9 -2.65 5.82 -1.07
CA ILE A 9 -3.97 5.55 -1.67
C ILE A 9 -3.84 4.45 -2.73
N LEU A 10 -2.81 4.49 -3.57
CA LEU A 10 -2.56 3.44 -4.57
C LEU A 10 -2.31 2.09 -3.90
N GLY A 11 -1.50 2.05 -2.84
CA GLY A 11 -1.28 0.84 -2.05
C GLY A 11 -2.57 0.29 -1.45
N LEU A 12 -3.41 1.14 -0.88
CA LEU A 12 -4.69 0.76 -0.29
C LEU A 12 -5.64 0.14 -1.33
N ILE A 13 -5.76 0.75 -2.51
CA ILE A 13 -6.56 0.22 -3.62
C ILE A 13 -6.03 -1.16 -4.03
N PHE A 14 -4.71 -1.32 -4.12
CA PHE A 14 -4.09 -2.58 -4.51
C PHE A 14 -4.30 -3.69 -3.48
N VAL A 15 -4.20 -3.37 -2.18
CA VAL A 15 -4.51 -4.31 -1.09
C VAL A 15 -5.98 -4.72 -1.15
N PHE A 16 -6.90 -3.78 -1.38
CA PHE A 16 -8.33 -4.07 -1.46
C PHE A 16 -8.64 -5.08 -2.57
N PHE A 17 -8.22 -4.79 -3.81
CA PHE A 17 -8.44 -5.69 -4.94
C PHE A 17 -7.75 -7.05 -4.75
N SER A 18 -6.52 -7.05 -4.23
CA SER A 18 -5.77 -8.30 -4.00
C SER A 18 -6.41 -9.15 -2.91
N THR A 19 -7.01 -8.54 -1.88
CA THR A 19 -7.79 -9.24 -0.85
C THR A 19 -9.04 -9.86 -1.45
N THR A 20 -9.80 -9.08 -2.24
CA THR A 20 -11.00 -9.60 -2.91
C THR A 20 -10.67 -10.76 -3.84
N LEU A 21 -9.60 -10.64 -4.63
CA LEU A 21 -9.13 -11.73 -5.47
C LEU A 21 -8.71 -12.94 -4.64
N LEU A 22 -7.95 -12.76 -3.57
CA LEU A 22 -7.54 -13.86 -2.69
C LEU A 22 -8.74 -14.65 -2.16
N ILE A 23 -9.80 -13.95 -1.75
CA ILE A 23 -11.05 -14.57 -1.30
C ILE A 23 -11.68 -15.38 -2.45
N MET A 24 -11.81 -14.81 -3.65
CA MET A 24 -12.37 -15.51 -4.81
C MET A 24 -11.55 -16.73 -5.22
N THR A 25 -10.23 -16.62 -5.17
CA THR A 25 -9.28 -17.70 -5.50
C THR A 25 -9.37 -18.83 -4.49
N PHE A 26 -9.56 -18.51 -3.20
CA PHE A 26 -9.74 -19.49 -2.14
C PHE A 26 -10.98 -20.38 -2.36
N PHE A 27 -12.08 -19.81 -2.85
CA PHE A 27 -13.29 -20.57 -3.16
C PHE A 27 -13.24 -21.31 -4.51
N ASN A 28 -12.43 -20.84 -5.47
CA ASN A 28 -12.32 -21.45 -6.81
C ASN A 28 -11.12 -22.41 -6.97
N SER A 29 -10.36 -22.68 -5.90
CA SER A 29 -9.16 -23.54 -5.92
C SER A 29 -8.15 -23.18 -7.03
N GLN A 30 -8.04 -21.89 -7.34
CA GLN A 30 -7.10 -21.37 -8.33
C GLN A 30 -5.75 -21.00 -7.68
N ASP A 31 -4.76 -20.64 -8.50
CA ASP A 31 -3.43 -20.26 -8.03
C ASP A 31 -3.47 -19.00 -7.14
N ILE A 32 -3.06 -19.17 -5.88
CA ILE A 32 -3.04 -18.13 -4.84
C ILE A 32 -1.85 -17.19 -5.01
N LEU A 33 -0.87 -17.56 -5.85
CA LEU A 33 0.36 -16.82 -6.07
C LEU A 33 0.10 -15.36 -6.48
N PHE A 34 -0.74 -15.13 -7.49
CA PHE A 34 -1.03 -13.78 -8.00
C PHE A 34 -1.65 -12.85 -6.96
N PRO A 35 -2.75 -13.22 -6.27
CA PRO A 35 -3.33 -12.36 -5.24
C PRO A 35 -2.41 -12.17 -4.02
N ALA A 36 -1.61 -13.18 -3.65
CA ALA A 36 -0.62 -13.05 -2.58
C ALA A 36 0.48 -12.02 -2.91
N PHE A 37 1.03 -12.07 -4.14
CA PHE A 37 2.00 -11.07 -4.62
C PHE A 37 1.38 -9.67 -4.74
N GLY A 38 0.11 -9.58 -5.13
CA GLY A 38 -0.63 -8.32 -5.14
C GLY A 38 -0.77 -7.69 -3.76
N LEU A 39 -1.11 -8.50 -2.74
CA LEU A 39 -1.16 -8.05 -1.35
C LEU A 39 0.20 -7.54 -0.85
N LEU A 40 1.26 -8.29 -1.13
CA LEU A 40 2.62 -7.94 -0.74
C LEU A 40 3.04 -6.60 -1.33
N ASN A 41 2.78 -6.39 -2.62
CA ASN A 41 3.02 -5.11 -3.29
C ASN A 41 2.17 -3.97 -2.73
N GLY A 42 0.88 -4.23 -2.45
CA GLY A 42 -0.02 -3.27 -1.85
C GLY A 42 0.45 -2.79 -0.47
N PHE A 43 0.88 -3.71 0.39
CA PHE A 43 1.43 -3.38 1.71
C PHE A 43 2.74 -2.60 1.63
N ILE A 44 3.64 -2.98 0.71
CA ILE A 44 4.89 -2.24 0.48
C ILE A 44 4.59 -0.81 0.02
N ALA A 45 3.68 -0.62 -0.94
CA ALA A 45 3.31 0.70 -1.43
C ALA A 45 2.66 1.58 -0.34
N MET A 46 1.81 0.97 0.49
CA MET A 46 1.18 1.63 1.63
C MET A 46 2.21 2.06 2.68
N GLY A 47 3.14 1.17 3.05
CA GLY A 47 4.21 1.45 4.01
C GLY A 47 5.22 2.51 3.52
N ILE A 48 5.59 2.47 2.24
CA ILE A 48 6.43 3.51 1.63
C ILE A 48 5.67 4.85 1.60
N GLY A 49 4.37 4.84 1.28
CA GLY A 49 3.52 6.03 1.31
C GLY A 49 3.51 6.70 2.68
N GLU A 50 3.33 5.92 3.74
CA GLU A 50 3.37 6.39 5.13
C GLU A 50 4.76 6.94 5.51
N LEU A 51 5.83 6.23 5.15
CA LEU A 51 7.21 6.66 5.40
C LEU A 51 7.49 8.03 4.76
N VAL A 52 7.08 8.22 3.50
CA VAL A 52 7.25 9.49 2.77
C VAL A 52 6.43 10.61 3.40
N ILE A 53 5.21 10.31 3.89
CA ILE A 53 4.39 11.29 4.62
C ILE A 53 5.11 11.72 5.90
N ASN A 54 5.64 10.77 6.66
CA ASN A 54 6.27 11.01 7.95
C ASN A 54 7.59 11.79 7.83
N LEU A 55 8.43 11.43 6.85
CA LEU A 55 9.66 12.17 6.52
C LEU A 55 9.37 13.62 6.12
N ASN A 56 8.30 13.84 5.34
CA ASN A 56 7.89 15.17 4.94
C ASN A 56 7.30 15.98 6.12
N HIS A 57 6.69 15.32 7.11
CA HIS A 57 6.23 15.98 8.33
C HIS A 57 7.41 16.42 9.20
N ARG A 58 8.36 15.50 9.47
CA ARG A 58 9.58 15.78 10.27
C ARG A 58 10.41 16.93 9.70
N LYS A 59 10.66 16.95 8.39
CA LYS A 59 11.36 18.07 7.73
C LYS A 59 10.67 19.43 7.95
N ARG A 60 9.34 19.44 8.02
CA ARG A 60 8.56 20.68 8.21
C ARG A 60 8.64 21.21 9.64
N GLU A 61 8.82 20.31 10.62
CA GLU A 61 9.02 20.67 12.03
C GLU A 61 10.45 21.13 12.30
N GLU A 62 11.44 20.45 11.71
CA GLU A 62 12.85 20.84 11.80
C GLU A 62 13.11 22.22 11.17
N SER A 63 12.45 22.55 10.06
CA SER A 63 12.58 23.86 9.40
C SER A 63 11.90 25.03 10.15
N LYS A 64 11.13 24.76 11.21
CA LYS A 64 10.48 25.79 12.05
C LYS A 64 11.28 26.13 13.31
N LYS A 65 12.32 25.37 13.63
CA LYS A 65 13.30 25.67 14.69
C LYS A 65 14.41 26.55 14.13
#